data_AF-A0A521C6S3-F1
#
_entry.id   AF-A0A521C6S3-F1
#
_cell.length_a   1.000
_cell.length_b   1.000
_cell.length_c   1.000
_cell.angle_alpha   90.00
_cell.angle_beta   90.00
_cell.angle_gamma   90.00
#
_symmetry.space_group_name_H-M   'P 1'
#
loop_
_entity.id
_entity.type
_entity.pdbx_description
1 polymer ?
#
loop_
_entity_poly.entity_id
_entity_poly.type
_entity_poly.pdbx_seq_one_letter_code
_entity_poly.pdbx_strand_id
1 'polypeptide(L)'
;MSRFFFYILSFLLLLVIFVNSVIYIKFSSIDRSFSKDLTSKGIFVRHLRNKSASLESLENGTEKLPTYVLRQVSNLENVISNYFMRIKNGTDYVLALPFDFVQSEDSYAYSLLTFYPLEWEFAKLNIQGFSFYPKYVLYCNGFFLISYKLKGVFPRQIEKGNLNEYGIIAVPVSQNKVELKPFDSNKGCLEDGFVFNLDGDFSGICTGDKFLSTQEIYDLLNSTCKLIYGEGDYGDL
;
A
#
# COMPACT_ATOMS: atom_id res chain seq x y z
N MET A 1 10.15 57.98 -21.99
CA MET A 1 10.60 56.65 -21.52
C MET A 1 11.54 56.05 -22.54
N SER A 2 12.80 55.84 -22.16
CA SER A 2 13.89 55.49 -23.08
C SER A 2 13.73 54.06 -23.60
N ARG A 3 14.03 53.85 -24.89
CA ARG A 3 14.10 52.51 -25.54
C ARG A 3 14.93 51.51 -24.73
N PHE A 4 15.87 52.00 -23.93
CA PHE A 4 16.68 51.23 -23.00
C PHE A 4 15.86 50.43 -21.96
N PHE A 5 14.75 50.99 -21.47
CA PHE A 5 13.90 50.32 -20.48
C PHE A 5 13.17 49.12 -21.07
N PHE A 6 12.77 49.20 -22.35
CA PHE A 6 12.15 48.09 -23.07
C PHE A 6 13.11 46.92 -23.29
N TYR A 7 14.39 47.19 -23.56
CA TYR A 7 15.40 46.13 -23.71
C TYR A 7 15.67 45.40 -22.39
N ILE A 8 15.71 46.13 -21.27
CA ILE A 8 15.89 45.52 -19.94
C ILE A 8 14.71 44.63 -19.58
N LEU A 9 13.48 45.11 -19.81
CA LEU A 9 12.27 44.33 -19.50
C LEU A 9 12.16 43.07 -20.35
N SER A 10 12.48 43.16 -21.66
CA SER A 10 12.49 42.03 -22.57
C SER A 10 13.55 40.98 -22.18
N PHE A 11 14.75 41.44 -21.79
CA PHE A 11 15.83 40.56 -21.33
C PHE A 11 15.46 39.82 -20.04
N LEU A 12 14.84 40.50 -19.07
CA LEU A 12 14.36 39.88 -17.83
C LEU A 12 13.29 38.82 -18.10
N LEU A 13 12.37 39.07 -19.04
CA LEU A 13 11.32 38.11 -19.40
C LEU A 13 11.91 36.84 -20.03
N LEU A 14 12.88 37.00 -20.93
CA LEU A 14 13.62 35.88 -21.53
C LEU A 14 14.39 35.08 -20.48
N LEU A 15 14.98 35.75 -19.49
CA LEU A 15 15.71 35.12 -18.40
C LEU A 15 14.78 34.26 -17.53
N VAL A 16 13.58 34.75 -17.22
CA VAL A 16 12.56 33.99 -16.46
C VAL A 16 12.08 32.77 -17.25
N ILE A 17 11.87 32.89 -18.56
CA ILE A 17 11.49 31.76 -19.43
C ILE A 17 12.61 30.72 -19.49
N PHE A 18 13.87 31.17 -19.58
CA PHE A 18 15.04 30.28 -19.65
C PHE A 18 15.29 29.54 -18.33
N VAL A 19 15.13 30.20 -17.18
CA VAL A 19 15.25 29.56 -15.86
C VAL A 19 14.15 28.52 -15.67
N ASN A 20 12.90 28.83 -16.04
CA ASN A 20 11.79 27.88 -15.94
C ASN A 20 11.96 26.67 -16.87
N SER A 21 12.48 26.86 -18.09
CA SER A 21 12.72 25.74 -19.01
C SER A 21 13.90 24.86 -18.57
N VAL A 22 14.96 25.42 -17.98
CA VAL A 22 16.06 24.64 -17.39
C VAL A 22 15.60 23.83 -16.18
N ILE A 23 14.74 24.39 -15.31
CA ILE A 23 14.15 23.66 -14.18
C ILE A 23 13.27 22.52 -14.69
N TYR A 24 12.44 22.76 -15.70
CA TYR A 24 11.57 21.74 -16.30
C TYR A 24 12.38 20.60 -16.95
N ILE A 25 13.46 20.93 -17.67
CA ILE A 25 14.34 19.92 -18.28
C ILE A 25 15.06 19.10 -17.20
N LYS A 26 15.56 19.72 -16.12
CA LYS A 26 16.16 18.98 -14.99
C LYS A 26 15.17 18.04 -14.31
N PHE A 27 13.93 18.47 -14.09
CA PHE A 27 12.88 17.61 -13.51
C PHE A 27 12.57 16.42 -14.42
N SER A 28 12.35 16.63 -15.71
CA SER A 28 12.09 15.52 -16.66
C SER A 28 13.26 14.55 -16.85
N SER A 29 14.48 14.98 -16.53
CA SER A 29 15.70 14.16 -16.65
C SER A 29 15.92 13.26 -15.43
N ILE A 30 15.45 13.68 -14.25
CA ILE A 30 15.54 12.92 -13.00
C ILE A 30 14.51 11.77 -12.99
N ASP A 31 13.33 11.97 -13.58
CA ASP A 31 12.32 10.91 -13.73
C ASP A 31 12.79 9.72 -14.60
N ARG A 32 13.67 9.97 -15.58
CA ARG A 32 14.16 8.90 -16.47
C ARG A 32 15.32 8.10 -15.91
N SER A 33 16.11 8.63 -14.98
CA SER A 33 17.22 7.87 -14.38
C SER A 33 16.73 6.96 -13.26
N PHE A 34 15.75 7.39 -12.45
CA PHE A 34 15.25 6.58 -11.34
C PHE A 34 14.33 5.42 -11.78
N SER A 35 13.58 5.61 -12.87
CA SER A 35 12.74 4.54 -13.45
C SER A 35 13.55 3.38 -14.04
N LYS A 36 14.80 3.61 -14.45
CA LYS A 36 15.66 2.59 -15.07
C LYS A 36 16.35 1.65 -14.08
N ASP A 37 16.56 2.06 -12.84
CA ASP A 37 17.26 1.21 -11.86
C ASP A 37 16.33 0.24 -11.11
N LEU A 38 15.03 0.54 -10.99
CA LEU A 38 14.04 -0.38 -10.40
C LEU A 38 13.47 -1.40 -11.41
N THR A 39 13.77 -1.26 -12.70
CA THR A 39 13.35 -2.22 -13.74
C THR A 39 14.47 -3.21 -14.15
N SER A 40 15.69 -3.05 -13.64
CA SER A 40 16.89 -3.78 -14.08
C SER A 40 17.21 -5.06 -13.27
N LYS A 41 16.56 -5.29 -12.13
CA LYS A 41 16.64 -6.57 -11.42
C LYS A 41 15.23 -7.06 -11.11
N GLY A 42 14.75 -7.94 -12.00
CA GLY A 42 13.39 -8.48 -11.97
C GLY A 42 13.03 -9.12 -10.63
N ILE A 43 11.83 -8.80 -10.17
CA ILE A 43 10.69 -9.72 -10.02
C ILE A 43 9.45 -8.83 -10.16
N PHE A 44 8.95 -8.70 -11.39
CA PHE A 44 7.62 -8.15 -11.64
C PHE A 44 6.90 -9.16 -12.52
N VAL A 45 6.27 -10.14 -11.86
CA VAL A 45 5.44 -11.13 -12.54
C VAL A 45 4.20 -10.41 -13.04
N ARG A 46 4.25 -10.00 -14.31
CA ARG A 46 3.07 -9.61 -15.07
C ARG A 46 2.14 -10.81 -15.20
N HIS A 47 1.10 -10.85 -14.38
CA HIS A 47 -0.11 -11.61 -14.67
C HIS A 47 -1.33 -10.69 -14.80
N LEU A 48 -1.26 -9.78 -15.77
CA LEU A 48 -2.47 -9.30 -16.44
C LEU A 48 -2.78 -10.29 -17.57
N ARG A 49 -3.43 -11.41 -17.25
CA ARG A 49 -4.03 -12.30 -18.24
C ARG A 49 -5.52 -11.99 -18.32
N ASN A 50 -5.94 -11.49 -19.47
CA ASN A 50 -7.34 -11.40 -19.89
C ASN A 50 -8.11 -12.67 -19.53
N LYS A 51 -9.20 -12.54 -18.76
CA LYS A 51 -10.39 -13.37 -18.96
C LYS A 51 -11.62 -12.76 -18.30
N SER A 52 -12.39 -12.03 -19.09
CA SER A 52 -13.85 -12.14 -19.04
C SER A 52 -14.23 -13.56 -19.45
N ALA A 53 -14.39 -14.46 -18.48
CA ALA A 53 -15.05 -15.74 -18.67
C ALA A 53 -15.74 -16.15 -17.38
N SER A 54 -17.06 -16.03 -17.43
CA SER A 54 -18.07 -16.88 -16.82
C SER A 54 -17.71 -17.71 -15.57
N LEU A 55 -18.58 -17.54 -14.58
CA LEU A 55 -18.87 -18.38 -13.41
C LEU A 55 -19.12 -19.90 -13.69
N GLU A 56 -18.67 -20.47 -14.81
CA GLU A 56 -19.04 -21.82 -15.28
C GLU A 56 -17.86 -22.79 -15.49
N SER A 57 -16.67 -22.54 -14.93
CA SER A 57 -15.55 -23.52 -15.03
C SER A 57 -15.03 -24.09 -13.71
N LEU A 58 -15.84 -24.06 -12.65
CA LEU A 58 -15.53 -24.63 -11.33
C LEU A 58 -16.08 -26.06 -11.10
N GLU A 59 -16.47 -26.77 -12.16
CA GLU A 59 -17.08 -28.10 -12.08
C GLU A 59 -16.23 -29.24 -12.63
N ASN A 60 -14.90 -29.20 -12.52
CA ASN A 60 -14.09 -30.40 -12.78
C ASN A 60 -12.98 -30.57 -11.75
N GLY A 61 -13.27 -31.41 -10.74
CA GLY A 61 -12.26 -32.14 -9.97
C GLY A 61 -11.60 -31.43 -8.79
N THR A 62 -12.14 -30.31 -8.30
CA THR A 62 -11.62 -29.61 -7.13
C THR A 62 -12.52 -29.84 -5.92
N GLU A 63 -11.91 -30.18 -4.79
CA GLU A 63 -12.56 -30.22 -3.48
C GLU A 63 -13.32 -28.91 -3.27
N LYS A 64 -14.65 -29.01 -3.26
CA LYS A 64 -15.55 -27.85 -3.30
C LYS A 64 -15.44 -27.14 -1.96
N LEU A 65 -15.04 -25.88 -1.98
CA LEU A 65 -14.96 -25.04 -0.77
C LEU A 65 -16.24 -25.17 0.06
N PRO A 66 -16.15 -25.36 1.38
CA PRO A 66 -17.33 -25.51 2.22
C PRO A 66 -18.29 -24.34 2.08
N THR A 67 -19.60 -24.61 1.97
CA THR A 67 -20.62 -23.57 1.76
C THR A 67 -20.64 -22.50 2.85
N TYR A 68 -20.23 -22.86 4.08
CA TYR A 68 -20.16 -21.90 5.17
C TYR A 68 -19.11 -20.80 4.92
N VAL A 69 -17.98 -21.12 4.27
CA VAL A 69 -16.93 -20.15 3.93
C VAL A 69 -17.45 -19.13 2.93
N LEU A 70 -18.13 -19.60 1.87
CA LEU A 70 -18.72 -18.74 0.85
C LEU A 70 -19.76 -17.77 1.43
N ARG A 71 -20.55 -18.23 2.41
CA ARG A 71 -21.50 -17.37 3.13
C ARG A 71 -20.78 -16.30 3.96
N GLN A 72 -19.69 -16.66 4.63
CA GLN A 72 -18.95 -15.70 5.45
C GLN A 72 -18.28 -14.61 4.63
N VAL A 73 -17.77 -14.91 3.43
CA VAL A 73 -17.24 -13.88 2.51
C VAL A 73 -18.27 -12.78 2.27
N SER A 74 -19.53 -13.14 2.00
CA SER A 74 -20.60 -12.17 1.77
C SER A 74 -20.99 -11.41 3.04
N ASN A 75 -21.03 -12.08 4.20
CA ASN A 75 -21.37 -11.45 5.48
C ASN A 75 -20.33 -10.40 5.91
N LEU A 76 -19.04 -10.70 5.67
CA LEU A 76 -17.92 -9.87 6.10
C LEU A 76 -17.48 -8.85 5.06
N GLU A 77 -18.14 -8.79 3.89
CA GLU A 77 -17.73 -7.91 2.80
C GLU A 77 -17.65 -6.43 3.21
N ASN A 78 -18.69 -5.95 3.88
CA ASN A 78 -18.75 -4.58 4.38
C ASN A 78 -17.80 -4.37 5.57
N VAL A 79 -17.60 -5.38 6.42
CA VAL A 79 -16.72 -5.27 7.60
C VAL A 79 -15.27 -5.11 7.14
N ILE A 80 -14.81 -6.03 6.31
CA ILE A 80 -13.43 -6.09 5.80
C ILE A 80 -13.14 -4.87 4.92
N SER A 81 -14.03 -4.52 3.99
CA SER A 81 -13.83 -3.37 3.10
C SER A 81 -13.70 -2.05 3.87
N ASN A 82 -14.36 -1.93 5.03
CA ASN A 82 -14.29 -0.73 5.86
C ASN A 82 -12.98 -0.60 6.65
N TYR A 83 -12.18 -1.66 6.80
CA TYR A 83 -10.88 -1.53 7.47
C TYR A 83 -9.84 -0.76 6.66
N PHE A 84 -9.99 -0.72 5.33
CA PHE A 84 -8.99 -0.11 4.46
C PHE A 84 -8.96 1.42 4.59
N MET A 85 -7.76 1.93 4.85
CA MET A 85 -7.44 3.34 4.87
C MET A 85 -7.00 3.78 3.47
N ARG A 86 -7.33 5.03 3.10
CA ARG A 86 -6.90 5.63 1.83
C ARG A 86 -5.71 6.55 2.07
N ILE A 87 -4.60 6.23 1.43
CA ILE A 87 -3.41 7.07 1.36
C ILE A 87 -3.47 7.84 0.06
N LYS A 88 -3.49 9.17 0.13
CA LYS A 88 -3.40 10.04 -1.03
C LYS A 88 -1.99 10.00 -1.59
N ASN A 89 -1.84 9.77 -2.89
CA ASN A 89 -0.56 9.79 -3.61
C ASN A 89 -0.75 10.65 -4.87
N GLY A 90 -0.29 11.91 -4.84
CA GLY A 90 -0.58 12.86 -5.91
C GLY A 90 -2.09 13.13 -6.07
N THR A 91 -2.64 12.78 -7.25
CA THR A 91 -4.08 12.86 -7.56
C THR A 91 -4.86 11.60 -7.20
N ASP A 92 -4.19 10.51 -6.91
CA ASP A 92 -4.78 9.19 -6.71
C ASP A 92 -4.84 8.79 -5.22
N TYR A 93 -5.52 7.67 -4.95
CA TYR A 93 -5.61 7.08 -3.62
C TYR A 93 -5.25 5.60 -3.67
N VAL A 94 -4.42 5.18 -2.73
CA VAL A 94 -4.04 3.79 -2.52
C VAL A 94 -4.63 3.26 -1.22
N LEU A 95 -5.17 2.04 -1.26
CA LEU A 95 -5.63 1.33 -0.08
C LEU A 95 -4.45 0.76 0.71
N ALA A 96 -4.54 0.91 2.03
CA ALA A 96 -3.63 0.33 2.99
C ALA A 96 -4.42 -0.19 4.19
N LEU A 97 -3.95 -1.28 4.80
CA LEU A 97 -4.60 -1.89 5.95
C LEU A 97 -3.92 -1.47 7.25
N PRO A 98 -4.67 -1.07 8.29
CA PRO A 98 -4.12 -0.89 9.63
C PRO A 98 -3.37 -2.13 10.09
N PHE A 99 -2.13 -1.97 10.56
CA PHE A 99 -1.34 -3.09 11.04
C PHE A 99 -1.07 -3.00 12.53
N ASP A 100 -0.47 -1.91 12.97
CA ASP A 100 -0.01 -1.78 14.35
C ASP A 100 -0.19 -0.35 14.85
N PHE A 101 -0.26 -0.23 16.17
CA PHE A 101 -0.56 0.99 16.90
C PHE A 101 0.14 0.96 18.24
N VAL A 102 0.98 1.97 18.50
CA VAL A 102 1.65 2.15 19.79
C VAL A 102 1.37 3.55 20.31
N GLN A 103 0.83 3.63 21.53
CA GLN A 103 0.58 4.89 22.20
C GLN A 103 1.84 5.40 22.90
N SER A 104 2.18 6.65 22.62
CA SER A 104 3.14 7.46 23.37
C SER A 104 2.40 8.64 24.03
N GLU A 105 3.07 9.37 24.92
CA GLU A 105 2.44 10.38 25.80
C GLU A 105 1.49 11.34 25.06
N ASP A 106 1.92 11.89 23.92
CA ASP A 106 1.17 12.89 23.13
C ASP A 106 0.89 12.46 21.68
N SER A 107 1.20 11.22 21.31
CA SER A 107 1.07 10.77 19.92
C SER A 107 0.96 9.26 19.79
N TYR A 108 0.43 8.82 18.67
CA TYR A 108 0.36 7.41 18.31
C TYR A 108 1.30 7.12 17.15
N ALA A 109 2.16 6.12 17.30
CA ALA A 109 2.80 5.48 16.16
C ALA A 109 1.78 4.57 15.50
N TYR A 110 1.46 4.81 14.23
CA TYR A 110 0.41 4.10 13.52
C TYR A 110 0.95 3.55 12.22
N SER A 111 0.90 2.24 12.08
CA SER A 111 1.50 1.53 10.96
C SER A 111 0.43 0.99 10.02
N LEU A 112 0.62 1.20 8.72
CA LEU A 112 -0.24 0.70 7.65
C LEU A 112 0.54 -0.24 6.73
N LEU A 113 -0.10 -1.32 6.28
CA LEU A 113 0.43 -2.23 5.26
C LEU A 113 -0.15 -1.91 3.89
N THR A 114 0.69 -1.93 2.86
CA THR A 114 0.26 -1.88 1.45
C THR A 114 1.16 -2.69 0.54
N PHE A 115 0.63 -3.13 -0.59
CA PHE A 115 1.41 -3.78 -1.66
C PHE A 115 1.88 -2.80 -2.74
N TYR A 116 1.40 -1.56 -2.71
CA TYR A 116 1.69 -0.59 -3.76
C TYR A 116 2.84 0.35 -3.37
N PRO A 117 3.84 0.54 -4.24
CA PRO A 117 4.83 1.59 -4.06
C PRO A 117 4.15 2.95 -4.26
N LEU A 118 4.50 3.92 -3.40
CA LEU A 118 4.03 5.31 -3.51
C LEU A 118 5.20 6.25 -3.73
N GLU A 119 4.88 7.47 -4.13
CA GLU A 119 5.83 8.58 -4.06
C GLU A 119 5.82 9.08 -2.60
N TRP A 120 6.68 8.48 -1.77
CA TRP A 120 6.61 8.62 -0.31
C TRP A 120 6.67 10.06 0.21
N GLU A 121 7.37 10.95 -0.50
CA GLU A 121 7.42 12.40 -0.21
C GLU A 121 6.06 13.09 -0.37
N PHE A 122 5.17 12.56 -1.21
CA PHE A 122 3.86 13.11 -1.50
C PHE A 122 2.71 12.28 -0.92
N ALA A 123 3.01 11.11 -0.36
CA ALA A 123 2.03 10.25 0.28
C ALA A 123 1.46 10.91 1.54
N LYS A 124 0.12 10.95 1.65
CA LYS A 124 -0.57 11.56 2.80
C LYS A 124 -1.72 10.70 3.29
N LEU A 125 -1.77 10.48 4.59
CA LEU A 125 -2.91 9.86 5.25
C LEU A 125 -3.83 10.94 5.79
N ASN A 126 -5.11 10.90 5.40
CA ASN A 126 -6.11 11.85 5.88
C ASN A 126 -7.05 11.17 6.88
N ILE A 127 -7.09 11.64 8.11
CA ILE A 127 -7.98 11.13 9.17
C ILE A 127 -8.65 12.31 9.85
N GLN A 128 -9.99 12.31 9.88
CA GLN A 128 -10.78 13.34 10.58
C GLN A 128 -10.41 14.79 10.19
N GLY A 129 -10.04 15.03 8.93
CA GLY A 129 -9.63 16.35 8.44
C GLY A 129 -8.17 16.73 8.67
N PHE A 130 -7.41 15.91 9.38
CA PHE A 130 -5.96 16.07 9.56
C PHE A 130 -5.19 15.29 8.50
N SER A 131 -4.12 15.90 7.98
CA SER A 131 -3.18 15.26 7.06
C SER A 131 -1.90 14.87 7.78
N PHE A 132 -1.52 13.61 7.64
CA PHE A 132 -0.29 13.05 8.20
C PHE A 132 0.60 12.55 7.07
N TYR A 133 1.91 12.74 7.24
CA TYR A 133 2.93 12.28 6.30
C TYR A 133 3.64 11.06 6.88
N PRO A 134 4.12 10.12 6.04
CA PRO A 134 4.93 9.02 6.53
C PRO A 134 6.12 9.52 7.34
N LYS A 135 6.34 8.95 8.52
CA LYS A 135 7.56 9.13 9.31
C LYS A 135 8.70 8.33 8.67
N TYR A 136 8.42 7.07 8.37
CA TYR A 136 9.32 6.18 7.65
C TYR A 136 8.53 5.10 6.90
N VAL A 137 9.19 4.48 5.92
CA VAL A 137 8.64 3.34 5.16
C VAL A 137 9.65 2.22 5.09
N LEU A 138 9.20 1.02 5.43
CA LEU A 138 9.95 -0.21 5.30
C LEU A 138 9.44 -1.01 4.12
N TYR A 139 10.36 -1.59 3.36
CA TYR A 139 10.06 -2.60 2.35
C TYR A 139 10.43 -3.99 2.86
N CYS A 140 9.47 -4.90 2.80
CA CYS A 140 9.55 -6.25 3.34
C CYS A 140 9.19 -7.24 2.23
N ASN A 141 10.14 -7.51 1.33
CA ASN A 141 10.05 -8.51 0.26
C ASN A 141 8.63 -8.75 -0.31
N GLY A 142 8.03 -7.72 -0.91
CA GLY A 142 6.72 -7.81 -1.56
C GLY A 142 5.64 -6.90 -0.97
N PHE A 143 5.84 -6.37 0.24
CA PHE A 143 4.94 -5.39 0.84
C PHE A 143 5.69 -4.23 1.49
N PHE A 144 4.94 -3.17 1.83
CA PHE A 144 5.43 -1.97 2.48
C PHE A 144 4.73 -1.80 3.83
N LEU A 145 5.51 -1.47 4.87
CA LEU A 145 5.00 -0.96 6.13
C LEU A 145 5.25 0.55 6.19
N ILE A 146 4.19 1.33 6.32
CA ILE A 146 4.23 2.78 6.36
C ILE A 146 3.92 3.22 7.79
N SER A 147 4.84 3.90 8.45
CA SER A 147 4.63 4.43 9.80
C SER A 147 4.23 5.90 9.76
N TYR A 148 3.24 6.27 10.56
CA TYR A 148 2.77 7.64 10.76
C TYR A 148 2.87 8.00 12.24
N LYS A 149 3.16 9.27 12.54
CA LYS A 149 3.01 9.84 13.88
C LYS A 149 1.73 10.65 13.94
N LEU A 150 0.70 10.12 14.58
CA LEU A 150 -0.60 10.77 14.71
C LEU A 150 -0.67 11.54 16.02
N LYS A 151 -1.09 12.81 15.97
CA LYS A 151 -1.32 13.65 17.14
C LYS A 151 -2.77 14.11 17.17
N GLY A 152 -3.41 14.03 18.33
CA GLY A 152 -4.79 14.50 18.52
C GLY A 152 -5.86 13.70 17.79
N VAL A 153 -5.54 12.53 17.25
CA VAL A 153 -6.47 11.65 16.54
C VAL A 153 -6.27 10.21 17.00
N PHE A 154 -7.36 9.54 17.32
CA PHE A 154 -7.34 8.11 17.63
C PHE A 154 -7.55 7.30 16.33
N PRO A 155 -6.54 6.55 15.86
CA PRO A 155 -6.68 5.76 14.64
C PRO A 155 -7.61 4.56 14.85
N ARG A 156 -8.14 4.06 13.75
CA ARG A 156 -8.87 2.79 13.76
C ARG A 156 -7.88 1.65 13.97
N GLN A 157 -8.24 0.71 14.83
CA GLN A 157 -7.50 -0.54 15.02
C GLN A 157 -8.22 -1.68 14.31
N ILE A 158 -7.46 -2.72 14.00
CA ILE A 158 -7.99 -3.97 13.49
C ILE A 158 -7.55 -5.10 14.42
N GLU A 159 -8.50 -5.97 14.77
CA GLU A 159 -8.20 -7.14 15.59
C GLU A 159 -7.32 -8.12 14.81
N LYS A 160 -6.45 -8.79 15.55
CA LYS A 160 -5.53 -9.80 15.02
C LYS A 160 -6.01 -11.16 15.45
N GLY A 161 -6.13 -12.07 14.49
CA GLY A 161 -6.62 -13.42 14.74
C GLY A 161 -5.78 -14.46 14.02
N ASN A 162 -5.73 -15.67 14.55
CA ASN A 162 -5.05 -16.76 13.89
C ASN A 162 -5.86 -17.25 12.68
N LEU A 163 -5.15 -17.61 11.61
CA LEU A 163 -5.77 -18.32 10.49
C LEU A 163 -5.80 -19.82 10.79
N ASN A 164 -6.97 -20.43 10.65
CA ASN A 164 -7.11 -21.88 10.66
C ASN A 164 -6.95 -22.42 9.23
N GLU A 165 -7.79 -23.36 8.81
CA GLU A 165 -7.73 -23.93 7.46
C GLU A 165 -8.22 -22.93 6.38
N TYR A 166 -9.31 -22.20 6.68
CA TYR A 166 -9.98 -21.29 5.75
C TYR A 166 -10.03 -19.86 6.26
N GLY A 167 -10.13 -18.92 5.32
CA GLY A 167 -10.31 -17.50 5.60
C GLY A 167 -10.88 -16.74 4.42
N ILE A 168 -10.65 -15.44 4.42
CA ILE A 168 -11.04 -14.51 3.35
C ILE A 168 -9.79 -13.74 2.95
N ILE A 169 -9.48 -13.70 1.66
CA ILE A 169 -8.42 -12.84 1.12
C ILE A 169 -9.05 -11.60 0.47
N ALA A 170 -8.57 -10.43 0.88
CA ALA A 170 -8.86 -9.15 0.24
C ALA A 170 -7.73 -8.82 -0.75
N VAL A 171 -8.01 -9.00 -2.03
CA VAL A 171 -7.07 -8.78 -3.13
C VAL A 171 -7.21 -7.35 -3.64
N PRO A 172 -6.14 -6.53 -3.59
CA PRO A 172 -6.16 -5.19 -4.18
C PRO A 172 -6.22 -5.29 -5.72
N VAL A 173 -7.41 -5.10 -6.30
CA VAL A 173 -7.62 -5.17 -7.75
C VAL A 173 -7.35 -3.84 -8.44
N SER A 174 -7.44 -2.75 -7.70
CA SER A 174 -7.02 -1.41 -8.11
C SER A 174 -6.55 -0.63 -6.88
N GLN A 175 -5.95 0.54 -7.11
CA GLN A 175 -5.48 1.40 -6.03
C GLN A 175 -6.59 1.75 -5.01
N ASN A 176 -7.86 1.78 -5.42
CA ASN A 176 -8.99 2.20 -4.57
C ASN A 176 -10.04 1.10 -4.29
N LYS A 177 -9.79 -0.15 -4.72
CA LYS A 177 -10.76 -1.25 -4.61
C LYS A 177 -10.07 -2.55 -4.21
N VAL A 178 -10.67 -3.25 -3.25
CA VAL A 178 -10.38 -4.65 -2.95
C VAL A 178 -11.49 -5.56 -3.45
N GLU A 179 -11.13 -6.76 -3.84
CA GLU A 179 -12.06 -7.86 -4.11
C GLU A 179 -11.87 -8.92 -3.01
N LEU A 180 -12.97 -9.41 -2.44
CA LEU A 180 -12.90 -10.44 -1.42
C LEU A 180 -13.14 -11.81 -2.04
N LYS A 181 -12.27 -12.76 -1.71
CA LYS A 181 -12.35 -14.14 -2.18
C LYS A 181 -12.18 -15.10 -1.00
N PRO A 182 -12.76 -16.31 -1.06
CA PRO A 182 -12.44 -17.34 -0.08
C PRO A 182 -10.95 -17.69 -0.15
N PHE A 183 -10.34 -17.88 1.02
CA PHE A 183 -8.95 -18.29 1.16
C PHE A 183 -8.90 -19.70 1.76
N ASP A 184 -7.98 -20.52 1.24
CA ASP A 184 -7.75 -21.90 1.64
C ASP A 184 -6.24 -22.06 1.85
N SER A 185 -5.83 -22.16 3.11
CA SER A 185 -4.41 -22.18 3.48
C SER A 185 -3.67 -23.38 2.90
N ASN A 186 -4.35 -24.51 2.66
CA ASN A 186 -3.76 -25.70 2.06
C ASN A 186 -3.40 -25.51 0.58
N LYS A 187 -4.07 -24.58 -0.10
CA LYS A 187 -3.79 -24.22 -1.51
C LYS A 187 -2.73 -23.12 -1.65
N GLY A 188 -2.30 -22.53 -0.53
CA GLY A 188 -1.31 -21.46 -0.52
C GLY A 188 -1.84 -20.15 -1.12
N CYS A 189 -0.91 -19.23 -1.42
CA CYS A 189 -1.25 -17.94 -2.00
C CYS A 189 -1.28 -18.01 -3.53
N LEU A 190 -2.43 -17.68 -4.11
CA LEU A 190 -2.61 -17.56 -5.55
C LEU A 190 -2.47 -16.12 -6.04
N GLU A 191 -2.70 -15.16 -5.15
CA GLU A 191 -2.68 -13.72 -5.41
C GLU A 191 -2.17 -12.99 -4.16
N ASP A 192 -1.55 -11.83 -4.37
CA ASP A 192 -1.16 -10.95 -3.28
C ASP A 192 -2.40 -10.33 -2.62
N GLY A 193 -2.44 -10.32 -1.29
CA GLY A 193 -3.60 -9.78 -0.59
C GLY A 193 -3.53 -9.87 0.91
N PHE A 194 -4.52 -9.29 1.56
CA PHE A 194 -4.66 -9.31 3.02
C PHE A 194 -5.60 -10.44 3.42
N VAL A 195 -5.15 -11.30 4.33
CA VAL A 195 -5.90 -12.48 4.74
C VAL A 195 -6.53 -12.26 6.10
N PHE A 196 -7.81 -12.58 6.20
CA PHE A 196 -8.64 -12.49 7.39
C PHE A 196 -9.18 -13.87 7.75
N ASN A 197 -9.36 -14.13 9.03
CA ASN A 197 -10.08 -15.32 9.48
C ASN A 197 -11.59 -15.18 9.19
N LEU A 198 -12.37 -16.21 9.55
CA LEU A 198 -13.82 -16.22 9.31
C LEU A 198 -14.63 -15.39 10.31
N ASP A 199 -13.97 -14.80 11.32
CA ASP A 199 -14.56 -13.84 12.25
C ASP A 199 -14.34 -12.39 11.78
N GLY A 200 -13.46 -12.19 10.78
CA GLY A 200 -13.12 -10.89 10.20
C GLY A 200 -11.84 -10.27 10.77
N ASP A 201 -11.11 -10.97 11.62
CA ASP A 201 -9.84 -10.51 12.17
C ASP A 201 -8.73 -10.66 11.14
N PHE A 202 -7.79 -9.74 11.17
CA PHE A 202 -6.63 -9.81 10.28
C PHE A 202 -5.66 -10.90 10.74
N SER A 203 -5.37 -11.83 9.84
CA SER A 203 -4.51 -12.98 10.14
C SER A 203 -3.13 -12.90 9.52
N GLY A 204 -2.97 -12.17 8.42
CA GLY A 204 -1.69 -12.05 7.75
C GLY A 204 -1.82 -11.56 6.32
N ILE A 205 -0.79 -11.78 5.53
CA ILE A 205 -0.76 -11.40 4.11
C ILE A 205 -0.35 -12.57 3.25
N CYS A 206 -0.87 -12.60 2.02
CA CYS A 206 -0.30 -13.35 0.92
C CYS A 206 0.63 -12.44 0.14
N THR A 207 1.88 -12.88 -0.06
CA THR A 207 2.84 -12.20 -0.94
C THR A 207 3.63 -13.23 -1.75
N GLY A 208 3.55 -13.11 -3.07
CA GLY A 208 3.99 -14.16 -3.99
C GLY A 208 3.17 -15.44 -3.79
N ASP A 209 3.86 -16.54 -3.52
CA ASP A 209 3.29 -17.86 -3.24
C ASP A 209 3.20 -18.17 -1.74
N LYS A 210 3.67 -17.25 -0.87
CA LYS A 210 3.78 -17.48 0.57
C LYS A 210 2.71 -16.71 1.36
N PHE A 211 2.06 -17.43 2.27
CA PHE A 211 1.29 -16.82 3.36
C PHE A 211 2.22 -16.46 4.52
N LEU A 212 2.14 -15.22 4.98
CA LEU A 212 2.83 -14.71 6.14
C LEU A 212 1.80 -14.37 7.21
N SER A 213 1.84 -15.09 8.33
CA SER A 213 1.03 -14.79 9.50
C SER A 213 1.39 -13.42 10.09
N THR A 214 0.48 -12.84 10.88
CA THR A 214 0.73 -11.57 11.59
C THR A 214 2.01 -11.62 12.43
N GLN A 215 2.30 -12.75 13.09
CA GLN A 215 3.52 -12.92 13.87
C GLN A 215 4.77 -12.95 12.98
N GLU A 216 4.75 -13.68 11.86
CA GLU A 216 5.87 -13.68 10.91
C GLU A 216 6.12 -12.27 10.34
N ILE A 217 5.06 -11.46 10.12
CA ILE A 217 5.23 -10.07 9.70
C ILE A 217 6.01 -9.29 10.77
N TYR A 218 5.66 -9.40 12.06
CA TYR A 218 6.42 -8.76 13.15
C TYR A 218 7.89 -9.22 13.19
N ASP A 219 8.14 -10.50 12.99
CA ASP A 219 9.49 -11.06 13.00
C ASP A 219 10.34 -10.56 11.79
N LEU A 220 9.70 -10.40 10.62
CA LEU A 220 10.35 -9.86 9.41
C LEU A 220 10.76 -8.41 9.58
N LEU A 221 9.89 -7.61 10.21
CA LEU A 221 10.14 -6.21 10.45
C LEU A 221 11.40 -5.96 11.29
N ASN A 222 11.71 -6.86 12.23
CA ASN A 222 12.90 -6.81 13.08
C ASN A 222 14.20 -7.28 12.39
N SER A 223 14.11 -7.98 11.26
CA SER A 223 15.24 -8.79 10.76
C SER A 223 15.64 -8.51 9.32
N THR A 224 14.68 -8.29 8.42
CA THR A 224 14.93 -8.35 6.97
C THR A 224 14.37 -7.16 6.20
N CYS A 225 13.46 -6.39 6.80
CA CYS A 225 12.88 -5.24 6.13
C CYS A 225 13.90 -4.10 5.98
N LYS A 226 13.86 -3.45 4.81
CA LYS A 226 14.76 -2.35 4.46
C LYS A 226 14.05 -1.01 4.60
N LEU A 227 14.69 -0.06 5.30
CA LEU A 227 14.26 1.34 5.28
C LEU A 227 14.45 1.94 3.88
N ILE A 228 13.35 2.44 3.30
CA ILE A 228 13.35 3.02 1.94
C ILE A 228 12.92 4.50 1.92
N TYR A 229 12.39 5.02 3.02
CA TYR A 229 12.02 6.42 3.16
C TYR A 229 12.04 6.84 4.63
N GLY A 230 12.44 8.09 4.87
CA GLY A 230 12.42 8.72 6.20
C GLY A 230 13.63 8.38 7.06
N GLU A 231 13.60 8.89 8.29
CA GLU A 231 14.58 8.62 9.33
C GLU A 231 13.87 7.89 10.48
N GLY A 232 14.41 6.76 10.90
CA GLY A 232 13.86 6.01 12.02
C GLY A 232 14.73 4.83 12.42
N ASP A 233 14.98 4.69 13.72
CA ASP A 233 15.41 3.44 14.32
C ASP A 233 14.17 2.57 14.57
N TYR A 234 14.26 1.30 14.18
CA TYR A 234 13.18 0.32 14.35
C TYR A 234 12.90 0.02 15.84
N GLY A 235 13.83 0.36 16.74
CA GLY A 235 13.77 0.07 18.18
C GLY A 235 12.79 0.93 19.01
N ASP A 236 12.00 1.80 18.38
CA ASP A 236 10.99 2.65 19.05
C ASP A 236 9.53 2.16 18.82
N LEU A 237 9.35 0.92 18.35
CA LEU A 237 8.05 0.24 18.30
C LEU A 237 7.81 -0.57 19.58
#